data_AF-A0A6G0YW36-F1
#
_entry.id   AF-A0A6G0YW36-F1
#
_cell.length_a   1.000
_cell.length_b   1.000
_cell.length_c   1.000
_cell.angle_alpha   90.00
_cell.angle_beta   90.00
_cell.angle_gamma   90.00
#
_symmetry.space_group_name_H-M   'P 1'
#
loop_
_entity.id
_entity.type
_entity.pdbx_description
1 polymer ?
#
loop_
_entity_poly.entity_id
_entity_poly.type
_entity_poly.pdbx_seq_one_letter_code
_entity_poly.pdbx_strand_id
1 'polypeptide(L)'
;DNTSVEVYVRMGNICIELNMSKKALSYFHMAIQLDSQCLEAFINIGSIQKDNENFIDAIHAYEATLKLKPDFPEVYCNLVICLQKICDWSDYDSHMKKLKEIVNKELNDDQVLSLLPHDSLSLPLSFEVQKKIASNYAKHRLEKLKKSIEEPQQFVYSTSLRGKLRIGFVSNNFSKYPVASIVESSFLNYSNKVQFCLYTLSSNDNIPEWMEPTLENISFKNLSQLKVIDAAKTINSDEIHVLVDMCGYTESSLIEIFSLRPAPVQVSWIGNPSTNNTSAVKFVDYFFTSESDFFSNPPNEYIKKLFLLHSTFFAGNHMQKFSELTRLKAEKNTNYELDLKEADNILNDQTIVEMVTQILKETPSIVHIRELYNLPCNAVVYCNFSKLYKIDPFTFRTWLNILNNVPKSVLWLLHLNDVADNNLKKFADDLNFDSSRIIFTNFIPKCEHLKKIQLADIYLETILYNGHSASLDALFAAIPVITILGETCASRITASQLTILGVTDTIAQNNQNYIDIAIKLGHDKNLLEEIKNNIWNLKKNSNLFNIEFCVQEIMKYLMNARIN
;
A
#
# COMPACT_ATOMS: atom_id res chain seq x y z
N ASP A 1 -3.47 22.19 -40.49
CA ASP A 1 -4.81 21.63 -40.74
C ASP A 1 -5.41 21.07 -39.47
N ASN A 2 -6.54 21.61 -39.02
CA ASN A 2 -7.32 21.14 -37.87
C ASN A 2 -8.24 19.96 -38.24
N THR A 3 -7.91 19.20 -39.28
CA THR A 3 -8.78 18.15 -39.85
C THR A 3 -8.14 16.77 -39.87
N SER A 4 -6.91 16.63 -39.37
CA SER A 4 -6.21 15.34 -39.34
C SER A 4 -6.29 14.69 -37.96
N VAL A 5 -6.85 13.48 -37.92
CA VAL A 5 -6.89 12.61 -36.72
C VAL A 5 -5.47 12.42 -36.16
N GLU A 6 -4.50 12.17 -37.02
CA GLU A 6 -3.10 11.94 -36.65
C GLU A 6 -2.48 13.14 -35.93
N VAL A 7 -2.84 14.36 -36.33
CA VAL A 7 -2.36 15.59 -35.67
C VAL A 7 -2.89 15.66 -34.24
N TYR A 8 -4.18 15.41 -34.04
CA TYR A 8 -4.77 15.43 -32.70
C TYR A 8 -4.21 14.33 -31.79
N VAL A 9 -4.01 13.12 -32.32
CA VAL A 9 -3.37 12.04 -31.57
C VAL A 9 -1.95 12.42 -31.14
N ARG A 10 -1.13 12.96 -32.06
CA ARG A 10 0.22 13.43 -31.73
C ARG A 10 0.22 14.56 -30.70
N MET A 11 -0.67 15.54 -30.84
CA MET A 11 -0.81 16.61 -29.85
C MET A 11 -1.23 16.08 -28.47
N GLY A 12 -2.12 15.08 -28.44
CA GLY A 12 -2.50 14.36 -27.22
C GLY A 12 -1.30 13.67 -26.57
N ASN A 13 -0.51 12.93 -27.35
CA ASN A 13 0.69 12.23 -26.86
C ASN A 13 1.74 13.22 -26.30
N ILE A 14 2.00 14.35 -26.99
CA ILE A 14 2.88 15.41 -26.48
C ILE A 14 2.33 15.99 -25.17
N CYS A 15 1.01 16.18 -25.06
CA CYS A 15 0.41 16.66 -23.81
C CYS A 15 0.58 15.67 -22.66
N ILE A 16 0.53 14.35 -22.93
CA ILE A 16 0.85 13.32 -21.92
C ILE A 16 2.30 13.50 -21.44
N GLU A 17 3.26 13.62 -22.35
CA GLU A 17 4.68 13.81 -22.01
C GLU A 17 4.92 15.07 -21.18
N LEU A 18 4.12 16.11 -21.39
CA LEU A 18 4.15 17.37 -20.64
C LEU A 18 3.29 17.35 -19.37
N ASN A 19 2.77 16.19 -18.95
CA ASN A 19 1.86 16.04 -17.80
C ASN A 19 0.58 16.91 -17.86
N MET A 20 0.10 17.23 -19.06
CA MET A 20 -1.11 18.02 -19.31
C MET A 20 -2.32 17.14 -19.63
N SER A 21 -2.70 16.26 -18.69
CA SER A 21 -3.74 15.23 -18.88
C SER A 21 -5.08 15.77 -19.40
N LYS A 22 -5.58 16.89 -18.87
CA LYS A 22 -6.84 17.52 -19.33
C LYS A 22 -6.78 17.97 -20.80
N LYS A 23 -5.65 18.53 -21.24
CA LYS A 23 -5.46 18.93 -22.65
C LYS A 23 -5.32 17.70 -23.54
N ALA A 24 -4.60 16.68 -23.09
CA ALA A 24 -4.47 15.42 -23.81
C ALA A 24 -5.85 14.80 -24.10
N LEU A 25 -6.71 14.69 -23.08
CA LEU A 25 -8.09 14.22 -23.24
C LEU A 25 -8.87 15.03 -24.28
N SER A 26 -8.76 16.36 -24.26
CA SER A 26 -9.45 17.21 -25.24
C SER A 26 -9.02 16.89 -26.68
N TYR A 27 -7.73 16.66 -26.92
CA TYR A 27 -7.24 16.30 -28.25
C TYR A 27 -7.65 14.89 -28.67
N PHE A 28 -7.64 13.90 -27.76
CA PHE A 28 -8.13 12.56 -28.09
C PHE A 28 -9.64 12.54 -28.38
N HIS A 29 -10.44 13.34 -27.67
CA HIS A 29 -11.86 13.49 -28.01
C HIS A 29 -12.06 14.13 -29.38
N MET A 30 -11.25 15.13 -29.76
CA MET A 30 -11.28 15.69 -31.12
C MET A 30 -10.88 14.66 -32.18
N ALA A 31 -9.90 13.79 -31.89
CA ALA A 31 -9.53 12.69 -32.78
C ALA A 31 -10.71 11.72 -32.99
N ILE A 32 -11.43 11.36 -31.92
CA ILE A 32 -12.62 10.48 -31.98
C ILE A 32 -13.79 11.15 -32.72
N GLN A 33 -13.95 12.47 -32.62
CA GLN A 33 -14.98 13.20 -33.37
C GLN A 33 -14.73 13.16 -34.89
N LEU A 34 -13.45 13.19 -35.30
CA LEU A 34 -13.08 13.08 -36.71
C LEU A 34 -13.10 11.62 -37.20
N ASP A 35 -12.69 10.68 -36.36
CA ASP A 35 -12.73 9.25 -36.63
C ASP A 35 -13.21 8.48 -35.39
N SER A 36 -14.48 8.04 -35.44
CA SER A 36 -15.12 7.26 -34.37
C SER A 36 -14.47 5.91 -34.10
N GLN A 37 -13.53 5.45 -34.96
CA GLN A 37 -12.81 4.19 -34.82
C GLN A 37 -11.33 4.40 -34.46
N CYS A 38 -10.93 5.61 -34.03
CA CYS A 38 -9.56 5.94 -33.65
C CYS A 38 -9.11 5.16 -32.39
N LEU A 39 -8.52 3.98 -32.60
CA LEU A 39 -8.10 3.05 -31.53
C LEU A 39 -7.10 3.69 -30.54
N GLU A 40 -6.09 4.40 -31.06
CA GLU A 40 -5.05 5.03 -30.22
C GLU A 40 -5.64 6.09 -29.28
N ALA A 41 -6.63 6.87 -29.73
CA ALA A 41 -7.31 7.84 -28.89
C ALA A 41 -8.08 7.17 -27.74
N PHE A 42 -8.80 6.06 -28.00
CA PHE A 42 -9.49 5.32 -26.94
C PHE A 42 -8.53 4.72 -25.91
N ILE A 43 -7.42 4.12 -26.36
CA ILE A 43 -6.40 3.56 -25.46
C ILE A 43 -5.84 4.64 -24.52
N ASN A 44 -5.44 5.78 -25.10
CA ASN A 44 -4.85 6.87 -24.32
C ASN A 44 -5.86 7.54 -23.39
N ILE A 45 -7.13 7.67 -23.80
CA ILE A 45 -8.21 8.12 -22.89
C ILE A 45 -8.36 7.12 -21.74
N GLY A 46 -8.41 5.83 -22.03
CA GLY A 46 -8.51 4.77 -21.02
C GLY A 46 -7.39 4.85 -19.99
N SER A 47 -6.14 5.00 -20.46
CA SER A 47 -4.97 5.13 -19.58
C SER A 47 -5.02 6.40 -18.74
N ILE A 48 -5.29 7.56 -19.34
CA ILE A 48 -5.37 8.84 -18.59
C ILE A 48 -6.50 8.79 -17.54
N GLN A 49 -7.66 8.23 -17.91
CA GLN A 49 -8.79 8.16 -16.99
C GLN A 49 -8.53 7.16 -15.85
N LYS A 50 -7.85 6.05 -16.12
CA LYS A 50 -7.38 5.12 -15.09
C LYS A 50 -6.44 5.84 -14.11
N ASP A 51 -5.47 6.60 -14.60
CA ASP A 51 -4.51 7.33 -13.78
C ASP A 51 -5.17 8.45 -12.95
N ASN A 52 -6.25 9.04 -13.47
CA ASN A 52 -7.09 10.02 -12.76
C ASN A 52 -8.07 9.36 -11.77
N GLU A 53 -8.02 8.03 -11.58
CA GLU A 53 -8.98 7.24 -10.78
C GLU A 53 -10.45 7.34 -11.27
N ASN A 54 -10.67 7.78 -12.51
CA ASN A 54 -11.97 7.80 -13.17
C ASN A 54 -12.23 6.49 -13.92
N PHE A 55 -12.46 5.43 -13.14
CA PHE A 55 -12.51 4.06 -13.66
C PHE A 55 -13.66 3.80 -14.64
N ILE A 56 -14.78 4.52 -14.53
CA ILE A 56 -15.94 4.33 -15.41
C ILE A 56 -15.64 4.77 -16.84
N ASP A 57 -15.08 5.97 -17.01
CA ASP A 57 -14.68 6.44 -18.33
C ASP A 57 -13.54 5.60 -18.91
N ALA A 58 -12.63 5.10 -18.05
CA ALA A 58 -11.59 4.17 -18.45
C ALA A 58 -12.18 2.85 -18.98
N ILE A 59 -13.14 2.26 -18.26
CA ILE A 59 -13.85 1.03 -18.67
C ILE A 59 -14.52 1.25 -20.03
N HIS A 60 -15.29 2.33 -20.21
CA HIS A 60 -15.95 2.61 -21.48
C HIS A 60 -14.96 2.73 -22.65
N ALA A 61 -13.81 3.39 -22.44
CA ALA A 61 -12.79 3.54 -23.47
C ALA A 61 -12.10 2.19 -23.80
N TYR A 62 -11.82 1.36 -22.80
CA TYR A 62 -11.25 0.03 -23.00
C TYR A 62 -12.24 -0.93 -23.67
N GLU A 63 -13.51 -0.91 -23.29
CA GLU A 63 -14.56 -1.68 -23.96
C GLU A 63 -14.74 -1.25 -25.42
N ALA A 64 -14.73 0.05 -25.71
CA ALA A 64 -14.77 0.56 -27.08
C ALA A 64 -13.57 0.05 -27.89
N THR A 65 -12.38 0.06 -27.29
CA THR A 65 -11.16 -0.49 -27.90
C THR A 65 -11.32 -1.99 -28.19
N LEU A 66 -11.81 -2.78 -27.24
CA LEU A 66 -11.98 -4.23 -27.39
C LEU A 66 -13.10 -4.61 -28.37
N LYS A 67 -14.11 -3.74 -28.56
CA LYS A 67 -15.11 -3.90 -29.63
C LYS A 67 -14.48 -3.75 -31.02
N LEU A 68 -13.56 -2.80 -31.18
CA LEU A 68 -12.84 -2.59 -32.44
C LEU A 68 -11.74 -3.64 -32.67
N LYS A 69 -11.05 -4.05 -31.59
CA LYS A 69 -9.97 -5.04 -31.61
C LYS A 69 -10.08 -6.01 -30.42
N PRO A 70 -10.77 -7.16 -30.58
CA PRO A 70 -11.02 -8.11 -29.49
C PRO A 70 -9.78 -8.79 -28.91
N ASP A 71 -8.73 -9.00 -29.72
CA ASP A 71 -7.45 -9.56 -29.30
C ASP A 71 -6.47 -8.43 -28.96
N PHE A 72 -6.63 -7.87 -27.76
CA PHE A 72 -5.76 -6.81 -27.26
C PHE A 72 -5.45 -7.00 -25.76
N PRO A 73 -4.45 -7.85 -25.44
CA PRO A 73 -4.13 -8.26 -24.07
C PRO A 73 -3.92 -7.12 -23.06
N GLU A 74 -3.18 -6.07 -23.45
CA GLU A 74 -2.86 -4.92 -22.59
C GLU A 74 -4.13 -4.20 -22.12
N VAL A 75 -5.02 -3.88 -23.06
CA VAL A 75 -6.29 -3.23 -22.75
C VAL A 75 -7.22 -4.14 -21.97
N TYR A 76 -7.23 -5.43 -22.27
CA TYR A 76 -8.03 -6.39 -21.50
C TYR A 76 -7.57 -6.48 -20.04
N CYS A 77 -6.26 -6.51 -19.79
CA CYS A 77 -5.73 -6.48 -18.42
C CYS A 77 -6.12 -5.18 -17.71
N ASN A 78 -5.91 -4.02 -18.34
CA ASN A 78 -6.29 -2.73 -17.76
C ASN A 78 -7.79 -2.62 -17.47
N LEU A 79 -8.66 -3.15 -18.35
CA LEU A 79 -10.10 -3.24 -18.13
C LEU A 79 -10.41 -4.03 -16.85
N VAL A 80 -9.86 -5.25 -16.72
CA VAL A 80 -10.10 -6.11 -15.56
C VAL A 80 -9.63 -5.44 -14.26
N ILE A 81 -8.51 -4.71 -14.30
CA ILE A 81 -8.05 -3.92 -13.14
C ILE A 81 -9.04 -2.81 -12.81
N CYS A 82 -9.56 -2.07 -13.78
CA CYS A 82 -10.58 -1.05 -13.52
C CYS A 82 -11.87 -1.65 -12.93
N LEU A 83 -12.34 -2.80 -13.44
CA LEU A 83 -13.50 -3.52 -12.90
C LEU A 83 -13.27 -3.91 -11.43
N GLN A 84 -12.09 -4.46 -11.12
CA GLN A 84 -11.68 -4.78 -9.74
C GLN A 84 -11.67 -3.54 -8.83
N LYS A 85 -11.31 -2.35 -9.35
CA LYS A 85 -11.29 -1.09 -8.59
C LYS A 85 -12.68 -0.58 -8.20
N ILE A 86 -13.70 -0.93 -8.99
CA ILE A 86 -15.09 -0.57 -8.74
C ILE A 86 -15.93 -1.75 -8.22
N CYS A 87 -15.29 -2.85 -7.80
CA CYS A 87 -15.98 -4.08 -7.36
C CYS A 87 -17.01 -4.60 -8.37
N ASP A 88 -16.82 -4.34 -9.66
CA ASP A 88 -17.64 -4.96 -10.69
C ASP A 88 -17.12 -6.37 -10.93
N TRP A 89 -17.86 -7.33 -10.43
CA TRP A 89 -17.56 -8.76 -10.52
C TRP A 89 -18.48 -9.49 -11.49
N SER A 90 -19.15 -8.74 -12.37
CA SER A 90 -19.87 -9.32 -13.50
C SER A 90 -18.88 -10.15 -14.32
N ASP A 91 -19.23 -11.41 -14.61
CA ASP A 91 -18.38 -12.37 -15.34
C ASP A 91 -16.97 -12.59 -14.76
N TYR A 92 -16.78 -12.38 -13.45
CA TYR A 92 -15.46 -12.46 -12.78
C TYR A 92 -14.67 -13.72 -13.14
N ASP A 93 -15.29 -14.90 -13.08
CA ASP A 93 -14.61 -16.17 -13.39
C ASP A 93 -14.12 -16.24 -14.84
N SER A 94 -14.89 -15.69 -15.78
CA SER A 94 -14.51 -15.58 -17.20
C SER A 94 -13.32 -14.64 -17.38
N HIS A 95 -13.38 -13.47 -16.72
CA HIS A 95 -12.29 -12.51 -16.70
C HIS A 95 -11.00 -13.09 -16.13
N MET A 96 -11.08 -13.79 -14.99
CA MET A 96 -9.92 -14.42 -14.36
C MET A 96 -9.34 -15.54 -15.21
N LYS A 97 -10.19 -16.34 -15.87
CA LYS A 97 -9.73 -17.39 -16.78
C LYS A 97 -8.97 -16.79 -17.97
N LYS A 98 -9.56 -15.80 -18.66
CA LYS A 98 -8.92 -15.15 -19.81
C LYS A 98 -7.64 -14.40 -19.43
N LEU A 99 -7.63 -13.73 -18.27
CA LEU A 99 -6.41 -13.07 -17.76
C LEU A 99 -5.30 -14.08 -17.50
N LYS A 100 -5.61 -15.24 -16.89
CA LYS A 100 -4.62 -16.32 -16.69
C LYS A 100 -4.11 -16.88 -18.02
N GLU A 101 -4.97 -17.03 -19.03
CA GLU A 101 -4.58 -17.47 -20.37
C GLU A 101 -3.61 -16.47 -21.03
N ILE A 102 -3.92 -15.17 -20.97
CA ILE A 102 -3.05 -14.09 -21.46
C ILE A 102 -1.68 -14.14 -20.78
N VAL A 103 -1.67 -14.09 -19.45
CA VAL A 103 -0.43 -14.06 -18.67
C VAL A 103 0.43 -15.30 -18.94
N ASN A 104 -0.18 -16.50 -18.97
CA ASN A 104 0.56 -17.73 -19.24
C ASN A 104 1.14 -17.74 -20.66
N LYS A 105 0.39 -17.26 -21.65
CA LYS A 105 0.88 -17.17 -23.03
C LYS A 105 2.05 -16.19 -23.14
N GLU A 106 1.91 -14.98 -22.62
CA GLU A 106 2.96 -13.96 -22.70
C GLU A 106 4.23 -14.37 -21.93
N LEU A 107 4.07 -15.05 -20.78
CA LEU A 107 5.20 -15.63 -20.03
C LEU A 107 5.91 -16.75 -20.79
N ASN A 108 5.18 -17.61 -21.50
CA ASN A 108 5.76 -18.71 -22.29
C ASN A 108 6.48 -18.20 -23.54
N ASP A 109 5.91 -17.17 -24.18
CA ASP A 109 6.46 -16.55 -25.39
C ASP A 109 7.55 -15.51 -25.09
N ASP A 110 7.89 -15.30 -23.80
CA ASP A 110 8.85 -14.29 -23.31
C ASP A 110 8.53 -12.85 -23.79
N GLN A 111 7.23 -12.55 -23.95
CA GLN A 111 6.73 -11.25 -24.39
C GLN A 111 6.75 -10.21 -23.27
N VAL A 112 6.61 -8.94 -23.65
CA VAL A 112 6.33 -7.86 -22.70
C VAL A 112 4.95 -8.13 -22.11
N LEU A 113 4.87 -8.24 -20.79
CA LEU A 113 3.61 -8.55 -20.12
C LEU A 113 2.63 -7.39 -20.13
N SER A 114 1.38 -7.74 -20.40
CA SER A 114 0.23 -6.85 -20.32
C SER A 114 -0.18 -6.55 -18.87
N LEU A 115 0.07 -7.50 -17.96
CA LEU A 115 -0.25 -7.35 -16.53
C LEU A 115 0.98 -6.87 -15.76
N LEU A 116 0.83 -5.74 -15.06
CA LEU A 116 1.90 -5.17 -14.25
C LEU A 116 2.08 -5.95 -12.93
N PRO A 117 3.30 -5.95 -12.36
CA PRO A 117 3.56 -6.68 -11.11
C PRO A 117 2.72 -6.20 -9.93
N HIS A 118 2.54 -4.88 -9.78
CA HIS A 118 1.71 -4.31 -8.71
C HIS A 118 0.25 -4.77 -8.82
N ASP A 119 -0.31 -4.76 -10.03
CA ASP A 119 -1.71 -5.11 -10.27
C ASP A 119 -1.97 -6.61 -10.05
N SER A 120 -0.95 -7.44 -10.29
CA SER A 120 -1.02 -8.88 -10.02
C SER A 120 -1.24 -9.23 -8.54
N LEU A 121 -0.92 -8.32 -7.59
CA LEU A 121 -1.06 -8.54 -6.16
C LEU A 121 -2.52 -8.57 -5.70
N SER A 122 -3.42 -7.87 -6.41
CA SER A 122 -4.86 -7.88 -6.12
C SER A 122 -5.63 -8.98 -6.83
N LEU A 123 -4.94 -9.87 -7.56
CA LEU A 123 -5.56 -10.92 -8.36
C LEU A 123 -5.28 -12.31 -7.76
N PRO A 124 -6.18 -13.29 -7.97
CA PRO A 124 -6.04 -14.67 -7.48
C PRO A 124 -5.04 -15.46 -8.35
N LEU A 125 -3.79 -15.01 -8.33
CA LEU A 125 -2.63 -15.62 -8.99
C LEU A 125 -1.72 -16.24 -7.92
N SER A 126 -1.20 -17.44 -8.21
CA SER A 126 -0.23 -18.10 -7.31
C SER A 126 1.03 -17.27 -7.16
N PHE A 127 1.71 -17.41 -6.03
CA PHE A 127 3.00 -16.76 -5.77
C PHE A 127 4.03 -16.95 -6.90
N GLU A 128 4.15 -18.16 -7.46
CA GLU A 128 5.09 -18.44 -8.56
C GLU A 128 4.78 -17.66 -9.85
N VAL A 129 3.50 -17.43 -10.15
CA VAL A 129 3.09 -16.63 -11.31
C VAL A 129 3.41 -15.15 -11.07
N GLN A 130 3.09 -14.60 -9.90
CA GLN A 130 3.42 -13.21 -9.56
C GLN A 130 4.92 -12.95 -9.61
N LYS A 131 5.73 -13.91 -9.14
CA LYS A 131 7.18 -13.88 -9.23
C LYS A 131 7.64 -13.81 -10.69
N LYS A 132 7.13 -14.70 -11.56
CA LYS A 132 7.45 -14.69 -12.99
C LYS A 132 7.07 -13.37 -13.66
N ILE A 133 5.91 -12.81 -13.31
CA ILE A 133 5.45 -11.51 -13.84
C ILE A 133 6.49 -10.43 -13.52
N ALA A 134 6.86 -10.30 -12.26
CA ALA A 134 7.79 -9.25 -11.82
C ALA A 134 9.21 -9.43 -12.39
N SER A 135 9.66 -10.67 -12.55
CA SER A 135 10.96 -10.99 -13.17
C SER A 135 11.00 -10.68 -14.67
N ASN A 136 9.96 -11.05 -15.42
CA ASN A 136 9.85 -10.73 -16.83
C ASN A 136 9.73 -9.21 -17.03
N TYR A 137 8.91 -8.53 -16.22
CA TYR A 137 8.83 -7.07 -16.21
C TYR A 137 10.20 -6.42 -16.02
N ALA A 138 10.96 -6.84 -14.99
CA ALA A 138 12.30 -6.32 -14.74
C ALA A 138 13.23 -6.57 -15.94
N LYS A 139 13.25 -7.79 -16.48
CA LYS A 139 14.07 -8.16 -17.65
C LYS A 139 13.80 -7.23 -18.84
N HIS A 140 12.54 -7.04 -19.25
CA HIS A 140 12.20 -6.22 -20.40
C HIS A 140 12.53 -4.73 -20.18
N ARG A 141 12.32 -4.20 -18.98
CA ARG A 141 12.74 -2.82 -18.64
C ARG A 141 14.26 -2.65 -18.77
N LEU A 142 15.03 -3.61 -18.26
CA LEU A 142 16.49 -3.61 -18.38
C LEU A 142 16.97 -3.75 -19.83
N GLU A 143 16.33 -4.60 -20.64
CA GLU A 143 16.65 -4.75 -22.06
C GLU A 143 16.35 -3.48 -22.86
N LYS A 144 15.21 -2.83 -22.59
CA LYS A 144 14.87 -1.53 -23.18
C LYS A 144 15.90 -0.47 -22.80
N LEU A 145 16.32 -0.43 -21.53
CA LEU A 145 17.35 0.48 -21.05
C LEU A 145 18.68 0.26 -21.78
N LYS A 146 19.14 -0.99 -21.88
CA LYS A 146 20.39 -1.35 -22.58
C LYS A 146 20.40 -0.88 -24.03
N LYS A 147 19.26 -0.96 -24.72
CA LYS A 147 19.13 -0.47 -26.11
C LYS A 147 19.16 1.07 -26.21
N SER A 148 18.77 1.77 -25.15
CA SER A 148 18.73 3.24 -25.10
C SER A 148 20.06 3.89 -24.66
N ILE A 149 20.99 3.11 -24.12
CA ILE A 149 22.28 3.59 -23.62
C ILE A 149 23.35 3.30 -24.68
N GLU A 150 24.02 4.35 -25.14
CA GLU A 150 25.07 4.25 -26.16
C GLU A 150 26.35 3.57 -25.63
N GLU A 151 26.75 3.87 -24.39
CA GLU A 151 27.95 3.32 -23.76
C GLU A 151 27.69 2.74 -22.37
N PRO A 152 28.27 1.57 -22.03
CA PRO A 152 28.16 0.98 -20.70
C PRO A 152 28.61 1.98 -19.63
N GLN A 153 27.72 2.33 -18.71
CA GLN A 153 28.10 3.19 -17.60
C GLN A 153 28.86 2.38 -16.55
N GLN A 154 30.09 2.80 -16.27
CA GLN A 154 30.82 2.30 -15.12
C GLN A 154 30.97 3.43 -14.11
N PHE A 155 30.19 3.35 -13.04
CA PHE A 155 30.28 4.30 -11.95
C PHE A 155 31.48 4.02 -11.06
N VAL A 156 32.17 5.08 -10.66
CA VAL A 156 33.23 5.01 -9.66
C VAL A 156 32.60 5.26 -8.31
N TYR A 157 32.85 4.35 -7.37
CA TYR A 157 32.35 4.48 -6.00
C TYR A 157 33.44 5.07 -5.11
N SER A 158 33.05 5.98 -4.22
CA SER A 158 33.96 6.43 -3.18
C SER A 158 34.29 5.25 -2.26
N THR A 159 35.59 4.94 -2.13
CA THR A 159 36.09 3.90 -1.21
C THR A 159 36.37 4.44 0.19
N SER A 160 36.23 5.74 0.40
CA SER A 160 36.54 6.43 1.65
C SER A 160 35.31 7.12 2.20
N LEU A 161 35.00 6.85 3.47
CA LEU A 161 34.08 7.67 4.27
C LEU A 161 34.79 9.00 4.61
N ARG A 162 34.88 9.92 3.65
CA ARG A 162 35.36 11.30 3.89
C ARG A 162 34.29 12.09 4.66
N GLY A 163 34.02 11.69 5.91
CA GLY A 163 32.96 12.26 6.75
C GLY A 163 31.91 11.22 7.16
N LYS A 164 30.63 11.60 7.10
CA LYS A 164 29.49 10.75 7.47
C LYS A 164 29.18 9.72 6.37
N LEU A 165 28.59 8.58 6.77
CA LEU A 165 27.97 7.65 5.81
C LEU A 165 26.84 8.37 5.07
N ARG A 166 26.78 8.24 3.74
CA ARG A 166 25.70 8.81 2.91
C ARG A 166 24.69 7.73 2.54
N ILE A 167 23.45 7.91 2.97
CA ILE A 167 22.33 7.01 2.65
C ILE A 167 21.33 7.76 1.76
N GLY A 168 21.07 7.21 0.58
CA GLY A 168 20.10 7.71 -0.37
C GLY A 168 18.79 6.93 -0.30
N PHE A 169 17.65 7.61 -0.19
CA PHE A 169 16.32 7.01 -0.30
C PHE A 169 15.66 7.45 -1.60
N VAL A 170 15.16 6.50 -2.39
CA VAL A 170 14.42 6.78 -3.64
C VAL A 170 12.96 6.40 -3.43
N SER A 171 12.05 7.37 -3.60
CA SER A 171 10.62 7.17 -3.44
C SER A 171 9.81 7.96 -4.47
N ASN A 172 8.61 7.51 -4.82
CA ASN A 172 7.65 8.31 -5.59
C ASN A 172 6.88 9.27 -4.68
N ASN A 173 6.88 9.04 -3.37
CA ASN A 173 6.10 9.84 -2.42
C ASN A 173 6.67 9.71 -1.00
N PHE A 174 7.15 10.81 -0.41
CA PHE A 174 7.65 10.84 0.97
C PHE A 174 6.59 11.25 2.00
N SER A 175 5.33 11.39 1.60
CA SER A 175 4.26 11.97 2.44
C SER A 175 3.18 10.95 2.80
N LYS A 176 3.00 9.89 1.99
CA LYS A 176 1.84 8.98 2.11
C LYS A 176 2.16 7.58 2.65
N TYR A 177 3.42 7.14 2.66
CA TYR A 177 3.75 5.78 3.05
C TYR A 177 4.16 5.68 4.53
N PRO A 178 3.76 4.63 5.28
CA PRO A 178 4.28 4.38 6.63
C PRO A 178 5.80 4.36 6.69
N VAL A 179 6.44 3.85 5.64
CA VAL A 179 7.90 3.86 5.50
C VAL A 179 8.49 5.28 5.51
N ALA A 180 7.76 6.28 5.04
CA ALA A 180 8.22 7.66 5.11
C ALA A 180 8.34 8.17 6.56
N SER A 181 7.49 7.69 7.47
CA SER A 181 7.63 8.03 8.90
C SER A 181 8.88 7.42 9.53
N ILE A 182 9.29 6.24 9.05
CA ILE A 182 10.53 5.61 9.49
C ILE A 182 11.73 6.41 8.97
N VAL A 183 11.67 6.91 7.74
CA VAL A 183 12.71 7.81 7.19
C VAL A 183 12.77 9.12 7.96
N GLU A 184 11.62 9.76 8.25
CA GLU A 184 11.50 10.96 9.09
C GLU A 184 12.17 10.74 10.47
N SER A 185 11.83 9.65 11.15
CA SER A 185 12.41 9.33 12.47
C SER A 185 13.89 8.93 12.40
N SER A 186 14.33 8.25 11.32
CA SER A 186 15.74 7.95 11.08
C SER A 186 16.57 9.22 10.96
N PHE A 187 16.04 10.22 10.24
CA PHE A 187 16.67 11.51 10.10
C PHE A 187 16.87 12.20 11.46
N LEU A 188 15.80 12.30 12.25
CA LEU A 188 15.84 12.98 13.56
C LEU A 188 16.87 12.36 14.51
N ASN A 189 17.02 11.03 14.48
CA ASN A 189 17.85 10.29 15.43
C ASN A 189 19.31 10.05 14.97
N TYR A 190 19.59 10.07 13.66
CA TYR A 190 20.90 9.67 13.12
C TYR A 190 21.61 10.73 12.26
N SER A 191 21.03 11.92 12.11
CA SER A 191 21.64 13.01 11.31
C SER A 191 23.03 13.44 11.76
N ASN A 192 23.43 13.15 13.01
CA ASN A 192 24.80 13.38 13.51
C ASN A 192 25.83 12.36 12.99
N LYS A 193 25.40 11.15 12.59
CA LYS A 193 26.26 10.04 12.13
C LYS A 193 26.14 9.79 10.62
N VAL A 194 24.98 10.10 10.05
CA VAL A 194 24.60 9.81 8.67
C VAL A 194 24.19 11.10 7.97
N GLN A 195 24.57 11.21 6.71
CA GLN A 195 24.07 12.23 5.79
C GLN A 195 22.98 11.59 4.92
N PHE A 196 21.80 12.20 4.92
CA PHE A 196 20.63 11.67 4.23
C PHE A 196 20.37 12.40 2.91
N CYS A 197 20.15 11.65 1.84
CA CYS A 197 19.80 12.16 0.52
C CYS A 197 18.46 11.54 0.09
N LEU A 198 17.50 12.37 -0.31
CA LEU A 198 16.13 11.98 -0.58
C LEU A 198 15.82 12.32 -2.04
N TYR A 199 15.49 11.30 -2.82
CA TYR A 199 15.27 11.38 -4.26
C TYR A 199 13.82 11.08 -4.59
N THR A 200 13.07 12.08 -5.08
CA THR A 200 11.69 11.87 -5.53
C THR A 200 11.62 11.55 -7.01
N LEU A 201 10.80 10.57 -7.38
CA LEU A 201 10.48 10.25 -8.78
C LEU A 201 9.15 10.85 -9.26
N SER A 202 8.40 11.52 -8.37
CA SER A 202 7.18 12.23 -8.74
C SER A 202 7.41 13.73 -8.82
N SER A 203 6.61 14.39 -9.68
CA SER A 203 6.77 15.79 -10.04
C SER A 203 6.20 16.79 -9.03
N ASN A 204 5.40 16.40 -8.03
CA ASN A 204 4.44 17.35 -7.42
C ASN A 204 4.62 17.68 -5.93
N ASP A 205 4.60 19.00 -5.66
CA ASP A 205 3.93 19.85 -4.65
C ASP A 205 3.74 19.44 -3.18
N ASN A 206 3.87 18.16 -2.83
CA ASN A 206 3.62 17.66 -1.47
C ASN A 206 4.93 17.24 -0.81
N ILE A 207 5.95 18.10 -0.81
CA ILE A 207 7.11 17.91 0.07
C ILE A 207 6.59 17.94 1.51
N PRO A 208 6.71 16.85 2.28
CA PRO A 208 6.34 16.84 3.69
C PRO A 208 6.99 18.00 4.45
N GLU A 209 6.29 18.57 5.42
CA GLU A 209 6.81 19.67 6.27
C GLU A 209 8.15 19.31 6.92
N TRP A 210 8.35 18.04 7.32
CA TRP A 210 9.61 17.57 7.92
C TRP A 210 10.80 17.59 6.94
N MET A 211 10.56 17.71 5.63
CA MET A 211 11.56 17.85 4.58
C MET A 211 11.81 19.30 4.18
N GLU A 212 11.13 20.29 4.78
CA GLU A 212 11.47 21.70 4.51
C GLU A 212 12.93 22.00 4.89
N PRO A 213 13.61 22.95 4.22
CA PRO A 213 15.08 23.12 4.27
C PRO A 213 15.66 23.61 5.61
N THR A 214 14.92 23.53 6.71
CA THR A 214 15.34 23.99 8.03
C THR A 214 16.39 23.08 8.69
N LEU A 215 16.68 21.93 8.08
CA LEU A 215 17.63 20.95 8.59
C LEU A 215 18.85 20.86 7.64
N GLU A 216 19.98 21.45 8.05
CA GLU A 216 21.26 21.52 7.31
C GLU A 216 21.81 20.15 6.82
N ASN A 217 21.21 19.02 7.22
CA ASN A 217 21.68 17.67 6.95
C ASN A 217 20.81 16.85 5.95
N ILE A 218 19.78 17.43 5.34
CA ILE A 218 18.95 16.76 4.31
C ILE A 218 19.25 17.34 2.93
N SER A 219 19.64 16.48 1.99
CA SER A 219 19.60 16.82 0.56
C SER A 219 18.33 16.24 -0.06
N PHE A 220 17.49 17.09 -0.66
CA PHE A 220 16.30 16.67 -1.40
C PHE A 220 16.46 16.99 -2.88
N LYS A 221 16.21 16.00 -3.75
CA LYS A 221 16.34 16.15 -5.21
C LYS A 221 15.16 15.53 -5.94
N ASN A 222 14.64 16.25 -6.92
CA ASN A 222 13.59 15.77 -7.81
C ASN A 222 14.21 15.17 -9.08
N LEU A 223 14.01 13.87 -9.28
CA LEU A 223 14.50 13.12 -10.45
C LEU A 223 13.41 12.86 -11.49
N SER A 224 12.15 13.27 -11.25
CA SER A 224 11.00 12.98 -12.13
C SER A 224 11.14 13.49 -13.56
N GLN A 225 11.89 14.58 -13.76
CA GLN A 225 12.13 15.20 -15.06
C GLN A 225 13.43 14.73 -15.73
N LEU A 226 14.22 13.91 -15.05
CA LEU A 226 15.50 13.43 -15.56
C LEU A 226 15.31 12.12 -16.32
N LYS A 227 16.11 11.93 -17.37
CA LYS A 227 16.28 10.59 -17.95
C LYS A 227 16.90 9.68 -16.89
N VAL A 228 16.57 8.39 -16.96
CA VAL A 228 17.08 7.37 -16.03
C VAL A 228 18.60 7.43 -15.85
N ILE A 229 19.34 7.66 -16.94
CA ILE A 229 20.80 7.74 -16.92
C ILE A 229 21.32 8.97 -16.15
N ASP A 230 20.65 10.10 -16.31
CA ASP A 230 21.02 11.37 -15.67
C ASP A 230 20.62 11.36 -14.19
N ALA A 231 19.50 10.71 -13.86
CA ALA A 231 19.12 10.40 -12.49
C ALA A 231 20.18 9.51 -11.80
N ALA A 232 20.64 8.44 -12.45
CA ALA A 232 21.71 7.58 -11.92
C ALA A 232 23.05 8.34 -11.76
N LYS A 233 23.44 9.16 -12.73
CA LYS A 233 24.63 10.03 -12.63
C LYS A 233 24.52 11.03 -11.46
N THR A 234 23.35 11.61 -11.26
CA THR A 234 23.09 12.52 -10.13
C THR A 234 23.31 11.81 -8.80
N ILE A 235 22.73 10.61 -8.63
CA ILE A 235 22.91 9.79 -7.42
C ILE A 235 24.38 9.42 -7.21
N ASN A 236 25.09 9.02 -8.27
CA ASN A 236 26.51 8.67 -8.16
C ASN A 236 27.37 9.89 -7.79
N SER A 237 27.09 11.07 -8.36
CA SER A 237 27.80 12.32 -8.05
C SER A 237 27.63 12.78 -6.60
N ASP A 238 26.55 12.36 -5.94
CA ASP A 238 26.32 12.57 -4.51
C ASP A 238 27.14 11.61 -3.62
N GLU A 239 27.90 10.69 -4.22
CA GLU A 239 28.71 9.67 -3.56
C GLU A 239 27.91 8.86 -2.52
N ILE A 240 26.69 8.48 -2.89
CA ILE A 240 25.82 7.65 -2.05
C ILE A 240 26.51 6.30 -1.79
N HIS A 241 26.61 5.93 -0.51
CA HIS A 241 27.22 4.66 -0.10
C HIS A 241 26.19 3.53 -0.06
N VAL A 242 24.99 3.83 0.44
CA VAL A 242 23.86 2.88 0.51
C VAL A 242 22.64 3.53 -0.11
N LEU A 243 22.12 2.96 -1.21
CA LEU A 243 20.93 3.43 -1.89
C LEU A 243 19.75 2.51 -1.59
N VAL A 244 18.63 3.08 -1.16
CA VAL A 244 17.46 2.34 -0.71
C VAL A 244 16.28 2.59 -1.63
N ASP A 245 15.77 1.52 -2.25
CA ASP A 245 14.55 1.50 -3.04
C ASP A 245 13.32 1.37 -2.13
N MET A 246 12.48 2.42 -2.13
CA MET A 246 11.21 2.44 -1.41
C MET A 246 10.00 2.20 -2.32
N CYS A 247 10.21 2.05 -3.64
CA CYS A 247 9.14 1.96 -4.63
C CYS A 247 8.83 0.52 -5.04
N GLY A 248 9.80 -0.38 -5.03
CA GLY A 248 9.62 -1.76 -5.47
C GLY A 248 9.13 -1.82 -6.92
N TYR A 249 8.02 -2.51 -7.18
CA TYR A 249 7.38 -2.62 -8.51
C TYR A 249 6.07 -1.84 -8.62
N THR A 250 5.95 -0.72 -7.89
CA THR A 250 4.80 0.18 -8.02
C THR A 250 4.77 0.90 -9.37
N GLU A 251 3.62 1.45 -9.74
CA GLU A 251 3.32 2.01 -11.07
C GLU A 251 4.29 3.10 -11.56
N SER A 252 4.96 3.82 -10.65
CA SER A 252 5.97 4.84 -10.99
C SER A 252 7.39 4.48 -10.52
N SER A 253 7.63 3.21 -10.19
CA SER A 253 8.97 2.74 -9.82
C SER A 253 9.94 2.82 -11.02
N LEU A 254 11.18 3.24 -10.76
CA LEU A 254 12.26 3.27 -11.76
C LEU A 254 13.38 2.33 -11.35
N ILE A 255 13.09 1.03 -11.42
CA ILE A 255 14.06 -0.05 -11.13
C ILE A 255 15.32 0.04 -11.99
N GLU A 256 15.23 0.71 -13.14
CA GLU A 256 16.35 0.92 -14.05
C GLU A 256 17.46 1.76 -13.44
N ILE A 257 17.12 2.74 -12.59
CA ILE A 257 18.12 3.52 -11.86
C ILE A 257 19.01 2.58 -11.05
N PHE A 258 18.40 1.65 -10.31
CA PHE A 258 19.12 0.66 -9.52
C PHE A 258 19.87 -0.34 -10.41
N SER A 259 19.32 -0.70 -11.58
CA SER A 259 20.01 -1.59 -12.53
C SER A 259 21.34 -1.05 -13.05
N LEU A 260 21.49 0.28 -13.09
CA LEU A 260 22.73 0.96 -13.47
C LEU A 260 23.76 1.01 -12.33
N ARG A 261 23.38 0.61 -11.12
CA ARG A 261 24.22 0.59 -9.91
C ARG A 261 24.96 1.91 -9.63
N PRO A 262 24.26 3.05 -9.46
CA PRO A 262 24.90 4.33 -9.13
C PRO A 262 25.55 4.36 -7.72
N ALA A 263 25.18 3.43 -6.84
CA ALA A 263 25.75 3.27 -5.50
C ALA A 263 26.37 1.86 -5.33
N PRO A 264 27.39 1.72 -4.47
CA PRO A 264 28.07 0.44 -4.24
C PRO A 264 27.14 -0.59 -3.58
N VAL A 265 26.34 -0.17 -2.59
CA VAL A 265 25.36 -1.02 -1.91
C VAL A 265 23.95 -0.54 -2.22
N GLN A 266 23.08 -1.47 -2.65
CA GLN A 266 21.67 -1.18 -2.95
C GLN A 266 20.74 -2.10 -2.17
N VAL A 267 19.76 -1.52 -1.49
CA VAL A 267 18.81 -2.20 -0.61
C VAL A 267 17.40 -1.98 -1.14
N SER A 268 16.55 -3.00 -1.13
CA SER A 268 15.12 -2.83 -1.40
C SER A 268 14.30 -2.99 -0.13
N TRP A 269 13.39 -2.05 0.13
CA TRP A 269 12.57 -2.02 1.34
C TRP A 269 11.19 -2.63 1.12
N ILE A 270 10.46 -2.17 0.10
CA ILE A 270 9.10 -2.63 -0.22
C ILE A 270 9.11 -3.51 -1.48
N GLY A 271 10.29 -3.77 -2.07
CA GLY A 271 10.41 -4.66 -3.23
C GLY A 271 9.89 -6.04 -2.91
N ASN A 272 9.21 -6.65 -3.89
CA ASN A 272 8.73 -8.02 -3.77
C ASN A 272 9.95 -8.95 -3.62
N PRO A 273 10.17 -9.58 -2.46
CA PRO A 273 11.39 -10.37 -2.21
C PRO A 273 11.51 -11.59 -3.14
N SER A 274 10.40 -11.98 -3.79
CA SER A 274 10.34 -13.16 -4.66
C SER A 274 11.08 -13.00 -6.00
N THR A 275 11.33 -11.78 -6.48
CA THR A 275 11.82 -11.50 -7.84
C THR A 275 13.31 -11.74 -8.02
N ASN A 276 14.04 -11.83 -6.92
CA ASN A 276 15.50 -11.95 -6.91
C ASN A 276 16.06 -13.35 -7.16
N ASN A 277 15.21 -14.39 -7.18
CA ASN A 277 15.62 -15.72 -7.63
C ASN A 277 15.54 -15.89 -9.16
N THR A 278 15.51 -14.78 -9.88
CA THR A 278 15.64 -14.75 -11.33
C THR A 278 16.91 -14.01 -11.71
N SER A 279 17.57 -14.50 -12.74
CA SER A 279 18.78 -13.91 -13.33
C SER A 279 18.64 -12.43 -13.72
N ALA A 280 17.45 -11.85 -13.66
CA ALA A 280 17.09 -10.50 -14.06
C ALA A 280 17.34 -9.40 -12.99
N VAL A 281 17.38 -9.72 -11.69
CA VAL A 281 17.47 -8.71 -10.60
C VAL A 281 18.76 -8.88 -9.78
N LYS A 282 19.92 -8.80 -10.45
CA LYS A 282 21.25 -8.87 -9.80
C LYS A 282 21.72 -7.55 -9.17
N PHE A 283 20.93 -6.50 -9.30
CA PHE A 283 21.32 -5.15 -8.89
C PHE A 283 20.93 -4.79 -7.45
N VAL A 284 20.13 -5.62 -6.76
CA VAL A 284 19.83 -5.42 -5.33
C VAL A 284 20.67 -6.37 -4.48
N ASP A 285 21.32 -5.81 -3.46
CA ASP A 285 22.24 -6.53 -2.58
C ASP A 285 21.54 -7.04 -1.32
N TYR A 286 20.62 -6.24 -0.74
CA TYR A 286 19.89 -6.58 0.48
C TYR A 286 18.39 -6.27 0.45
N PHE A 287 17.62 -6.96 1.31
CA PHE A 287 16.17 -6.79 1.47
C PHE A 287 15.78 -6.72 2.94
N PHE A 288 14.88 -5.81 3.29
CA PHE A 288 14.21 -5.88 4.59
C PHE A 288 13.13 -6.95 4.58
N THR A 289 13.07 -7.73 5.66
CA THR A 289 12.00 -8.69 5.92
C THR A 289 11.86 -8.90 7.44
N SER A 290 10.82 -9.59 7.88
CA SER A 290 10.63 -9.96 9.29
C SER A 290 10.57 -11.48 9.44
N GLU A 291 10.81 -11.99 10.66
CA GLU A 291 10.72 -13.42 10.97
C GLU A 291 9.33 -14.01 10.70
N SER A 292 8.27 -13.24 10.89
CA SER A 292 6.88 -13.64 10.67
C SER A 292 6.46 -13.58 9.18
N ASP A 293 7.10 -12.71 8.40
CA ASP A 293 6.94 -12.65 6.94
C ASP A 293 7.74 -13.73 6.20
N PHE A 294 8.54 -14.52 6.94
CA PHE A 294 9.41 -15.55 6.40
C PHE A 294 8.62 -16.64 5.67
N PHE A 295 8.92 -16.81 4.38
CA PHE A 295 8.46 -17.95 3.59
C PHE A 295 9.06 -19.23 4.16
N SER A 296 8.30 -20.31 4.25
CA SER A 296 8.84 -21.62 4.62
C SER A 296 9.93 -22.06 3.61
N ASN A 297 11.18 -22.20 4.08
CA ASN A 297 12.37 -22.68 3.37
C ASN A 297 12.85 -21.84 2.15
N PRO A 298 13.38 -20.62 2.33
CA PRO A 298 14.08 -19.96 1.24
C PRO A 298 15.42 -20.66 0.92
N PRO A 299 15.91 -20.61 -0.33
CA PRO A 299 17.24 -21.11 -0.68
C PRO A 299 18.35 -20.44 0.15
N ASN A 300 19.40 -21.18 0.55
CA ASN A 300 20.48 -20.66 1.42
C ASN A 300 21.19 -19.39 0.88
N GLU A 301 21.23 -19.19 -0.44
CA GLU A 301 21.80 -17.99 -1.06
C GLU A 301 20.96 -16.72 -0.79
N TYR A 302 19.66 -16.88 -0.53
CA TYR A 302 18.74 -15.79 -0.19
C TYR A 302 18.96 -15.28 1.23
N ILE A 303 19.20 -16.18 2.19
CA ILE A 303 19.39 -15.84 3.61
C ILE A 303 20.52 -14.81 3.80
N LYS A 304 21.60 -14.92 3.00
CA LYS A 304 22.76 -14.01 3.07
C LYS A 304 22.46 -12.57 2.62
N LYS A 305 21.35 -12.34 1.92
CA LYS A 305 20.91 -11.03 1.43
C LYS A 305 19.78 -10.43 2.26
N LEU A 306 19.37 -11.07 3.35
CA LEU A 306 18.26 -10.59 4.18
C LEU A 306 18.75 -9.73 5.34
N PHE A 307 18.10 -8.58 5.49
CA PHE A 307 18.04 -7.82 6.73
C PHE A 307 16.78 -8.25 7.47
N LEU A 308 16.95 -9.22 8.36
CA LEU A 308 15.88 -9.80 9.16
C LEU A 308 15.61 -8.91 10.38
N LEU A 309 14.46 -8.25 10.39
CA LEU A 309 14.01 -7.39 11.48
C LEU A 309 13.26 -8.22 12.54
N HIS A 310 13.52 -7.95 13.81
CA HIS A 310 12.70 -8.47 14.92
C HIS A 310 11.48 -7.59 15.21
N SER A 311 11.46 -6.37 14.68
CA SER A 311 10.26 -5.53 14.52
C SER A 311 9.51 -5.89 13.22
N THR A 312 8.86 -4.91 12.60
CA THR A 312 8.24 -5.02 11.28
C THR A 312 8.93 -4.05 10.33
N PHE A 313 9.06 -4.42 9.06
CA PHE A 313 9.48 -3.45 8.02
C PHE A 313 8.37 -2.44 7.67
N PHE A 314 7.18 -2.60 8.27
CA PHE A 314 5.99 -1.79 8.07
C PHE A 314 5.47 -1.28 9.43
N ALA A 315 6.29 -0.49 10.13
CA ALA A 315 5.94 0.10 11.41
C ALA A 315 5.06 1.35 11.25
N GLY A 316 4.19 1.59 12.23
CA GLY A 316 3.39 2.80 12.34
C GLY A 316 4.01 3.81 13.32
N ASN A 317 3.91 5.10 13.02
CA ASN A 317 4.30 6.18 13.94
C ASN A 317 3.15 6.66 14.83
N HIS A 318 2.10 5.84 14.99
CA HIS A 318 0.88 6.20 15.69
C HIS A 318 1.14 6.68 17.12
N MET A 319 2.12 6.09 17.82
CA MET A 319 2.51 6.53 19.17
C MET A 319 3.13 7.91 19.23
N GLN A 320 3.91 8.28 18.23
CA GLN A 320 4.50 9.60 18.18
C GLN A 320 3.48 10.66 17.75
N LYS A 321 2.63 10.35 16.75
CA LYS A 321 1.70 11.33 16.17
C LYS A 321 0.34 11.46 16.85
N PHE A 322 -0.12 10.40 17.53
CA PHE A 322 -1.46 10.34 18.14
C PHE A 322 -1.39 9.82 19.58
N SER A 323 -0.42 10.33 20.34
CA SER A 323 -0.15 9.90 21.72
C SER A 323 -1.38 10.02 22.64
N GLU A 324 -2.27 10.98 22.39
CA GLU A 324 -3.53 11.19 23.11
C GLU A 324 -4.49 9.99 22.98
N LEU A 325 -4.43 9.26 21.85
CA LEU A 325 -5.26 8.08 21.59
C LEU A 325 -4.74 6.82 22.32
N THR A 326 -3.65 6.92 23.10
CA THR A 326 -3.28 5.89 24.10
C THR A 326 -4.19 5.87 25.30
N ARG A 327 -4.86 7.00 25.58
CA ARG A 327 -5.66 7.24 26.77
C ARG A 327 -7.13 7.44 26.45
N LEU A 328 -7.47 7.79 25.22
CA LEU A 328 -8.86 7.99 24.80
C LEU A 328 -9.49 6.69 24.31
N LYS A 329 -10.34 6.09 25.15
CA LYS A 329 -11.07 4.85 24.87
C LYS A 329 -12.55 5.16 24.65
N ALA A 330 -13.13 4.65 23.57
CA ALA A 330 -14.57 4.72 23.37
C ALA A 330 -15.31 3.85 24.42
N GLU A 331 -16.21 4.46 25.19
CA GLU A 331 -17.09 3.77 26.14
C GLU A 331 -18.44 3.48 25.46
N LYS A 332 -18.84 2.20 25.47
CA LYS A 332 -20.17 1.70 25.04
C LYS A 332 -20.68 2.29 23.72
N ASN A 333 -19.78 2.66 22.81
CA ASN A 333 -20.08 3.23 21.49
C ASN A 333 -20.74 4.63 21.49
N THR A 334 -20.71 5.36 22.62
CA THR A 334 -21.43 6.64 22.80
C THR A 334 -20.56 7.81 23.22
N ASN A 335 -19.53 7.62 24.06
CA ASN A 335 -18.65 8.70 24.52
C ASN A 335 -17.20 8.23 24.53
N TYR A 336 -16.25 9.16 24.60
CA TYR A 336 -14.85 8.85 24.87
C TYR A 336 -14.55 9.14 26.34
N GLU A 337 -13.90 8.20 27.01
CA GLU A 337 -13.37 8.38 28.36
C GLU A 337 -11.84 8.31 28.36
N LEU A 338 -11.24 9.02 29.31
CA LEU A 338 -9.84 8.88 29.62
C LEU A 338 -9.63 7.59 30.42
N ASP A 339 -8.75 6.71 29.94
CA ASP A 339 -8.29 5.56 30.71
C ASP A 339 -7.37 6.04 31.85
N LEU A 340 -7.95 6.20 33.03
CA LEU A 340 -7.29 6.72 34.24
C LEU A 340 -6.47 5.66 34.98
N LYS A 341 -6.47 4.38 34.57
CA LYS A 341 -5.70 3.33 35.27
C LYS A 341 -4.18 3.54 35.28
N GLU A 342 -3.66 4.34 34.34
CA GLU A 342 -2.27 4.81 34.36
C GLU A 342 -2.10 6.20 35.00
N ALA A 343 -3.19 6.96 35.16
CA ALA A 343 -3.14 8.15 35.99
C ALA A 343 -2.73 7.76 37.42
N ASP A 344 -3.10 6.58 37.92
CA ASP A 344 -2.74 6.09 39.28
C ASP A 344 -1.23 5.95 39.51
N ASN A 345 -0.42 5.74 38.47
CA ASN A 345 1.05 5.68 38.57
C ASN A 345 1.75 7.04 38.32
N ILE A 346 1.01 8.04 37.83
CA ILE A 346 1.46 9.44 37.65
C ILE A 346 0.73 10.38 38.64
N LEU A 347 -0.18 9.84 39.48
CA LEU A 347 -1.19 10.54 40.29
C LEU A 347 -0.62 11.30 41.50
N ASN A 348 0.65 11.70 41.44
CA ASN A 348 1.18 12.73 42.30
C ASN A 348 1.24 14.10 41.62
N ASP A 349 0.87 14.23 40.34
CA ASP A 349 0.93 15.51 39.64
C ASP A 349 -0.45 15.95 39.11
N GLN A 350 -1.21 16.65 39.97
CA GLN A 350 -2.51 17.27 39.63
C GLN A 350 -2.45 18.10 38.34
N THR A 351 -1.29 18.64 38.01
CA THR A 351 -1.00 19.47 36.84
C THR A 351 -1.21 18.74 35.51
N ILE A 352 -0.94 17.43 35.45
CA ILE A 352 -1.10 16.62 34.21
C ILE A 352 -2.57 16.32 33.95
N VAL A 353 -3.33 16.02 35.01
CA VAL A 353 -4.78 15.79 34.91
C VAL A 353 -5.48 17.08 34.45
N GLU A 354 -5.10 18.23 35.01
CA GLU A 354 -5.59 19.54 34.58
C GLU A 354 -5.20 19.85 33.13
N MET A 355 -3.94 19.62 32.72
CA MET A 355 -3.51 19.80 31.32
C MET A 355 -4.28 18.92 30.33
N VAL A 356 -4.45 17.63 30.60
CA VAL A 356 -5.19 16.73 29.70
C VAL A 356 -6.67 17.12 29.63
N THR A 357 -7.26 17.51 30.76
CA THR A 357 -8.64 18.02 30.83
C THR A 357 -8.80 19.35 30.08
N GLN A 358 -7.78 20.21 30.12
CA GLN A 358 -7.73 21.48 29.39
C GLN A 358 -7.56 21.25 27.88
N ILE A 359 -6.69 20.33 27.46
CA ILE A 359 -6.49 19.95 26.05
C ILE A 359 -7.79 19.40 25.42
N LEU A 360 -8.55 18.58 26.17
CA LEU A 360 -9.86 18.09 25.74
C LEU A 360 -10.94 19.17 25.70
N LYS A 361 -10.78 20.28 26.44
CA LYS A 361 -11.67 21.44 26.41
C LYS A 361 -11.33 22.43 25.29
N GLU A 362 -10.05 22.56 24.93
CA GLU A 362 -9.54 23.58 23.99
C GLU A 362 -9.51 23.12 22.53
N THR A 363 -9.61 21.82 22.25
CA THR A 363 -9.88 21.31 20.89
C THR A 363 -11.30 20.77 20.83
N PRO A 364 -12.19 21.28 19.96
CA PRO A 364 -13.47 20.63 19.72
C PRO A 364 -13.18 19.32 18.96
N SER A 365 -12.83 18.26 19.70
CA SER A 365 -12.70 16.94 19.11
C SER A 365 -14.09 16.53 18.65
N ILE A 366 -14.25 16.22 17.36
CA ILE A 366 -15.51 15.69 16.83
C ILE A 366 -15.80 14.40 17.61
N VAL A 367 -16.89 14.40 18.37
CA VAL A 367 -17.32 13.20 19.09
C VAL A 367 -17.91 12.25 18.05
N HIS A 368 -17.27 11.09 17.92
CA HIS A 368 -17.76 10.02 17.05
C HIS A 368 -18.64 9.06 17.86
N ILE A 369 -19.87 8.88 17.40
CA ILE A 369 -20.84 7.91 17.94
C ILE A 369 -21.41 7.07 16.80
N ARG A 370 -21.88 5.87 17.09
CA ARG A 370 -22.39 4.94 16.07
C ARG A 370 -23.53 5.54 15.25
N GLU A 371 -24.43 6.30 15.88
CA GLU A 371 -25.58 6.92 15.24
C GLU A 371 -25.20 7.89 14.11
N LEU A 372 -24.09 8.63 14.23
CA LEU A 372 -23.61 9.54 13.19
C LEU A 372 -23.20 8.83 11.90
N TYR A 373 -22.93 7.53 12.00
CA TYR A 373 -22.50 6.68 10.90
C TYR A 373 -23.58 5.68 10.49
N ASN A 374 -24.83 5.86 10.96
CA ASN A 374 -25.94 4.93 10.76
C ASN A 374 -25.64 3.52 11.29
N LEU A 375 -24.74 3.38 12.26
CA LEU A 375 -24.39 2.10 12.85
C LEU A 375 -25.35 1.76 14.01
N PRO A 376 -25.76 0.49 14.14
CA PRO A 376 -26.59 0.04 15.26
C PRO A 376 -25.81 -0.06 16.58
N CYS A 377 -26.41 0.42 17.67
CA CYS A 377 -25.78 0.40 19.00
C CYS A 377 -25.81 -0.98 19.67
N ASN A 378 -26.74 -1.85 19.26
CA ASN A 378 -26.99 -3.18 19.85
C ASN A 378 -26.66 -4.34 18.88
N ALA A 379 -25.64 -4.15 18.04
CA ALA A 379 -25.18 -5.15 17.08
C ALA A 379 -23.66 -5.11 16.94
N VAL A 380 -23.09 -6.21 16.45
CA VAL A 380 -21.65 -6.31 16.18
C VAL A 380 -21.33 -5.53 14.90
N VAL A 381 -20.34 -4.66 14.97
CA VAL A 381 -19.85 -3.90 13.81
C VAL A 381 -18.56 -4.55 13.32
N TYR A 382 -18.67 -5.36 12.27
CA TYR A 382 -17.50 -5.77 11.50
C TYR A 382 -17.06 -4.61 10.62
N CYS A 383 -15.76 -4.40 10.43
CA CYS A 383 -15.27 -3.34 9.55
C CYS A 383 -14.10 -3.77 8.66
N ASN A 384 -13.93 -3.06 7.55
CA ASN A 384 -12.70 -3.02 6.77
C ASN A 384 -12.58 -1.66 6.08
N PHE A 385 -11.49 -0.95 6.33
CA PHE A 385 -11.24 0.39 5.76
C PHE A 385 -10.07 0.43 4.77
N SER A 386 -9.75 -0.72 4.20
CA SER A 386 -8.81 -0.80 3.09
C SER A 386 -9.43 -0.28 1.80
N LYS A 387 -8.59 0.03 0.80
CA LYS A 387 -9.10 0.35 -0.54
C LYS A 387 -9.87 -0.84 -1.10
N LEU A 388 -11.03 -0.59 -1.71
CA LEU A 388 -11.99 -1.62 -2.10
C LEU A 388 -11.43 -2.64 -3.12
N TYR A 389 -10.45 -2.27 -3.94
CA TYR A 389 -9.83 -3.21 -4.89
C TYR A 389 -9.11 -4.40 -4.22
N LYS A 390 -8.85 -4.33 -2.91
CA LYS A 390 -8.31 -5.45 -2.12
C LYS A 390 -9.38 -6.48 -1.75
N ILE A 391 -10.66 -6.13 -1.90
CA ILE A 391 -11.79 -7.02 -1.69
C ILE A 391 -12.07 -7.71 -3.03
N ASP A 392 -12.03 -9.04 -3.02
CA ASP A 392 -12.44 -9.87 -4.14
C ASP A 392 -13.78 -10.58 -3.82
N PRO A 393 -14.44 -11.19 -4.82
CA PRO A 393 -15.74 -11.83 -4.62
C PRO A 393 -15.72 -12.93 -3.55
N PHE A 394 -14.61 -13.67 -3.41
CA PHE A 394 -14.50 -14.76 -2.44
C PHE A 394 -14.36 -14.20 -1.02
N THR A 395 -13.55 -13.16 -0.82
CA THR A 395 -13.46 -12.46 0.47
C THR A 395 -14.81 -11.87 0.87
N PHE A 396 -15.48 -11.16 -0.04
CA PHE A 396 -16.76 -10.53 0.29
C PHE A 396 -17.85 -11.54 0.60
N ARG A 397 -17.95 -12.63 -0.18
CA ARG A 397 -18.86 -13.75 0.12
C ARG A 397 -18.58 -14.37 1.49
N THR A 398 -17.30 -14.50 1.86
CA THR A 398 -16.89 -14.97 3.19
C THR A 398 -17.42 -14.06 4.29
N TRP A 399 -17.34 -12.74 4.11
CA TRP A 399 -17.90 -11.78 5.06
C TRP A 399 -19.42 -11.86 5.14
N LEU A 400 -20.13 -11.96 4.02
CA LEU A 400 -21.60 -12.15 4.03
C LEU A 400 -21.99 -13.43 4.76
N ASN A 401 -21.22 -14.52 4.61
CA ASN A 401 -21.44 -15.76 5.35
C ASN A 401 -21.25 -15.56 6.88
N ILE A 402 -20.23 -14.83 7.30
CA ILE A 402 -20.04 -14.46 8.71
C ILE A 402 -21.25 -13.68 9.23
N LEU A 403 -21.70 -12.66 8.49
CA LEU A 403 -22.84 -11.83 8.87
C LEU A 403 -24.16 -12.63 8.92
N ASN A 404 -24.35 -13.64 8.08
CA ASN A 404 -25.51 -14.54 8.16
C ASN A 404 -25.51 -15.38 9.44
N ASN A 405 -24.33 -15.81 9.89
CA ASN A 405 -24.18 -16.56 11.13
C ASN A 405 -24.17 -15.69 12.39
N VAL A 406 -24.09 -14.36 12.24
CA VAL A 406 -24.21 -13.37 13.32
C VAL A 406 -25.32 -12.38 12.96
N PRO A 407 -26.61 -12.72 13.13
CA PRO A 407 -27.72 -11.94 12.57
C PRO A 407 -27.80 -10.48 13.04
N LYS A 408 -27.39 -10.21 14.30
CA LYS A 408 -27.28 -8.85 14.86
C LYS A 408 -25.90 -8.28 14.59
N SER A 409 -25.54 -8.16 13.31
CA SER A 409 -24.28 -7.52 12.91
C SER A 409 -24.41 -6.72 11.63
N VAL A 410 -23.48 -5.81 11.40
CA VAL A 410 -23.34 -5.01 10.17
C VAL A 410 -21.89 -5.06 9.69
N LEU A 411 -21.68 -4.77 8.41
CA LEU A 411 -20.37 -4.62 7.80
C LEU A 411 -20.16 -3.15 7.44
N TRP A 412 -19.08 -2.56 7.94
CA TRP A 412 -18.75 -1.16 7.78
C TRP A 412 -17.52 -0.97 6.90
N LEU A 413 -17.71 -0.39 5.72
CA LEU A 413 -16.70 -0.25 4.67
C LEU A 413 -16.37 1.20 4.35
N LEU A 414 -15.22 1.43 3.73
CA LEU A 414 -14.83 2.73 3.21
C LEU A 414 -15.61 3.05 1.92
N HIS A 415 -16.29 4.20 1.90
CA HIS A 415 -16.83 4.78 0.68
C HIS A 415 -15.68 5.32 -0.18
N LEU A 416 -15.57 4.83 -1.42
CA LEU A 416 -14.65 5.38 -2.43
C LEU A 416 -15.40 6.06 -3.57
N ASN A 417 -16.45 5.42 -4.07
CA ASN A 417 -17.34 5.96 -5.09
C ASN A 417 -18.68 5.21 -5.05
N ASP A 418 -19.75 5.89 -5.47
CA ASP A 418 -21.11 5.33 -5.42
C ASP A 418 -21.27 4.06 -6.27
N VAL A 419 -20.51 3.92 -7.37
CA VAL A 419 -20.60 2.74 -8.24
C VAL A 419 -20.12 1.49 -7.51
N ALA A 420 -18.99 1.56 -6.83
CA ALA A 420 -18.45 0.44 -6.06
C ALA A 420 -19.37 0.05 -4.89
N ASP A 421 -19.91 1.04 -4.17
CA ASP A 421 -20.87 0.81 -3.08
C ASP A 421 -22.11 0.08 -3.60
N ASN A 422 -22.66 0.51 -4.74
CA ASN A 422 -23.82 -0.10 -5.38
C ASN A 422 -23.51 -1.51 -5.91
N ASN A 423 -22.33 -1.74 -6.49
CA ASN A 423 -21.91 -3.05 -6.95
C ASN A 423 -21.79 -4.06 -5.80
N LEU A 424 -21.22 -3.65 -4.66
CA LEU A 424 -21.15 -4.49 -3.47
C LEU A 424 -22.54 -4.81 -2.90
N LYS A 425 -23.44 -3.83 -2.84
CA LYS A 425 -24.83 -4.05 -2.40
C LYS A 425 -25.57 -5.00 -3.34
N LYS A 426 -25.48 -4.77 -4.65
CA LYS A 426 -26.07 -5.64 -5.66
C LYS A 426 -25.54 -7.07 -5.55
N PHE A 427 -24.22 -7.26 -5.41
CA PHE A 427 -23.65 -8.59 -5.24
C PHE A 427 -24.18 -9.28 -3.98
N ALA A 428 -24.42 -8.54 -2.90
CA ALA A 428 -25.04 -9.07 -1.69
C ALA A 428 -26.52 -9.45 -1.93
N ASP A 429 -27.29 -8.59 -2.59
CA ASP A 429 -28.69 -8.84 -2.95
C ASP A 429 -28.84 -10.07 -3.85
N ASP A 430 -27.95 -10.23 -4.84
CA ASP A 430 -27.90 -11.40 -5.74
C ASP A 430 -27.62 -12.72 -4.98
N LEU A 431 -27.00 -12.63 -3.79
CA LEU A 431 -26.79 -13.74 -2.86
C LEU A 431 -27.91 -13.86 -1.81
N ASN A 432 -29.01 -13.12 -1.98
CA ASN A 432 -30.14 -13.01 -1.03
C ASN A 432 -29.73 -12.52 0.37
N PHE A 433 -28.68 -11.70 0.45
CA PHE A 433 -28.27 -11.04 1.67
C PHE A 433 -28.93 -9.66 1.78
N ASP A 434 -29.36 -9.26 2.97
CA ASP A 434 -29.91 -7.92 3.22
C ASP A 434 -28.81 -6.86 3.13
N SER A 435 -28.69 -6.22 1.96
CA SER A 435 -27.65 -5.22 1.69
C SER A 435 -27.75 -3.95 2.55
N SER A 436 -28.86 -3.73 3.28
CA SER A 436 -28.96 -2.64 4.25
C SER A 436 -28.01 -2.80 5.45
N ARG A 437 -27.51 -4.03 5.68
CA ARG A 437 -26.48 -4.33 6.69
C ARG A 437 -25.06 -3.97 6.25
N ILE A 438 -24.88 -3.48 5.02
CA ILE A 438 -23.60 -2.97 4.51
C ILE A 438 -23.64 -1.44 4.54
N ILE A 439 -22.81 -0.87 5.40
CA ILE A 439 -22.77 0.57 5.68
C ILE A 439 -21.44 1.13 5.18
N PHE A 440 -21.48 2.31 4.57
CA PHE A 440 -20.31 2.97 4.00
C PHE A 440 -19.99 4.25 4.76
N THR A 441 -18.70 4.61 4.85
CA THR A 441 -18.24 5.86 5.49
C THR A 441 -17.17 6.54 4.66
N ASN A 442 -17.23 7.87 4.61
CA ASN A 442 -16.27 8.68 3.88
C ASN A 442 -14.87 8.65 4.49
N PHE A 443 -13.89 8.97 3.65
CA PHE A 443 -12.55 9.29 4.10
C PHE A 443 -12.58 10.52 5.03
N ILE A 444 -11.90 10.43 6.17
CA ILE A 444 -11.75 11.53 7.12
C ILE A 444 -10.27 11.65 7.54
N PRO A 445 -9.84 12.82 8.04
CA PRO A 445 -8.46 13.01 8.50
C PRO A 445 -8.01 11.94 9.51
N LYS A 446 -6.71 11.62 9.51
CA LYS A 446 -6.16 10.44 10.20
C LYS A 446 -6.50 10.38 11.70
N CYS A 447 -6.36 11.47 12.44
CA CYS A 447 -6.68 11.51 13.88
C CYS A 447 -8.18 11.15 14.11
N GLU A 448 -9.07 11.75 13.33
CA GLU A 448 -10.51 11.49 13.42
C GLU A 448 -10.86 10.06 12.96
N HIS A 449 -10.14 9.53 11.97
CA HIS A 449 -10.26 8.13 11.56
C HIS A 449 -9.93 7.17 12.70
N LEU A 450 -8.83 7.39 13.42
CA LEU A 450 -8.38 6.55 14.54
C LEU A 450 -9.34 6.61 15.74
N LYS A 451 -10.04 7.73 15.95
CA LYS A 451 -11.16 7.81 16.90
C LYS A 451 -12.34 6.99 16.39
N LYS A 452 -12.81 7.28 15.17
CA LYS A 452 -13.97 6.63 14.54
C LYS A 452 -13.89 5.10 14.54
N ILE A 453 -12.74 4.52 14.19
CA ILE A 453 -12.59 3.06 14.09
C ILE A 453 -12.79 2.34 15.43
N GLN A 454 -12.62 3.03 16.58
CA GLN A 454 -12.92 2.46 17.91
C GLN A 454 -14.40 2.06 18.06
N LEU A 455 -15.30 2.61 17.23
CA LEU A 455 -16.72 2.26 17.20
C LEU A 455 -16.99 0.88 16.58
N ALA A 456 -16.02 0.31 15.87
CA ALA A 456 -16.09 -1.05 15.36
C ALA A 456 -15.81 -2.08 16.46
N ASP A 457 -16.21 -3.32 16.19
CA ASP A 457 -15.99 -4.44 17.10
C ASP A 457 -14.86 -5.34 16.60
N ILE A 458 -14.87 -5.68 15.31
CA ILE A 458 -13.95 -6.66 14.71
C ILE A 458 -13.54 -6.16 13.32
N TYR A 459 -12.25 -6.19 13.00
CA TYR A 459 -11.75 -5.89 11.66
C TYR A 459 -11.56 -7.18 10.86
N LEU A 460 -12.22 -7.29 9.71
CA LEU A 460 -12.11 -8.43 8.81
C LEU A 460 -11.06 -8.12 7.74
N GLU A 461 -9.89 -8.76 7.81
CA GLU A 461 -8.82 -8.53 6.84
C GLU A 461 -9.11 -9.16 5.47
N THR A 462 -8.65 -8.51 4.40
CA THR A 462 -8.70 -9.04 3.04
C THR A 462 -7.62 -10.09 2.81
N ILE A 463 -8.00 -11.20 2.14
CA ILE A 463 -7.18 -12.43 2.08
C ILE A 463 -6.02 -12.31 1.08
N LEU A 464 -6.29 -11.86 -0.15
CA LEU A 464 -5.28 -11.83 -1.23
C LEU A 464 -4.23 -10.73 -1.05
N TYR A 465 -4.68 -9.58 -0.56
CA TYR A 465 -3.85 -8.40 -0.34
C TYR A 465 -4.34 -7.75 0.97
N ASN A 466 -3.55 -7.81 2.03
CA ASN A 466 -3.92 -7.24 3.33
C ASN A 466 -3.99 -5.70 3.32
N GLY A 467 -4.67 -5.11 4.31
CA GLY A 467 -4.81 -3.68 4.49
C GLY A 467 -3.53 -2.91 4.79
N HIS A 468 -2.54 -3.57 5.41
CA HIS A 468 -1.23 -3.02 5.82
C HIS A 468 -1.41 -1.85 6.79
N SER A 469 -1.54 -0.61 6.29
CA SER A 469 -1.75 0.58 7.12
C SER A 469 -3.11 0.59 7.80
N ALA A 470 -4.16 0.14 7.09
CA ALA A 470 -5.52 0.14 7.65
C ALA A 470 -5.66 -0.87 8.81
N SER A 471 -4.89 -1.96 8.76
CA SER A 471 -4.82 -2.98 9.80
C SER A 471 -4.05 -2.46 11.02
N LEU A 472 -2.94 -1.72 10.83
CA LEU A 472 -2.28 -1.00 11.91
C LEU A 472 -3.21 0.01 12.60
N ASP A 473 -4.03 0.73 11.83
CA ASP A 473 -5.00 1.68 12.38
C ASP A 473 -6.02 0.98 13.28
N ALA A 474 -6.52 -0.18 12.86
CA ALA A 474 -7.43 -1.01 13.64
C ALA A 474 -6.78 -1.50 14.94
N LEU A 475 -5.56 -2.04 14.87
CA LEU A 475 -4.82 -2.49 16.05
C LEU A 475 -4.53 -1.35 17.01
N PHE A 476 -4.19 -0.17 16.48
CA PHE A 476 -3.93 1.02 17.29
C PHE A 476 -5.17 1.50 18.06
N ALA A 477 -6.33 1.38 17.42
CA ALA A 477 -7.63 1.63 18.02
C ALA A 477 -8.17 0.46 18.88
N ALA A 478 -7.34 -0.55 19.13
CA ALA A 478 -7.69 -1.74 19.90
C ALA A 478 -8.85 -2.57 19.32
N ILE A 479 -8.94 -2.62 17.99
CA ILE A 479 -9.87 -3.48 17.28
C ILE A 479 -9.16 -4.78 16.89
N PRO A 480 -9.66 -5.97 17.27
CA PRO A 480 -9.13 -7.25 16.84
C PRO A 480 -9.19 -7.39 15.32
N VAL A 481 -8.06 -7.73 14.72
CA VAL A 481 -7.96 -7.98 13.28
C VAL A 481 -7.91 -9.48 13.04
N ILE A 482 -8.86 -9.99 12.28
CA ILE A 482 -8.87 -11.40 11.85
C ILE A 482 -8.23 -11.46 10.47
N THR A 483 -7.17 -12.25 10.35
CA THR A 483 -6.44 -12.44 9.09
C THR A 483 -6.16 -13.92 8.84
N ILE A 484 -5.68 -14.24 7.65
CA ILE A 484 -5.15 -15.55 7.29
C ILE A 484 -3.72 -15.38 6.79
N LEU A 485 -2.86 -16.32 7.13
CA LEU A 485 -1.49 -16.32 6.65
C LEU A 485 -1.44 -16.79 5.18
N GLY A 486 -1.37 -15.84 4.24
CA GLY A 486 -1.32 -16.16 2.81
C GLY A 486 0.06 -16.57 2.28
N GLU A 487 0.12 -16.84 0.98
CA GLU A 487 1.34 -17.27 0.27
C GLU A 487 2.25 -16.11 -0.16
N THR A 488 1.71 -14.91 -0.34
CA THR A 488 2.45 -13.75 -0.88
C THR A 488 2.84 -12.79 0.25
N CYS A 489 3.90 -12.01 0.05
CA CYS A 489 4.29 -10.97 1.01
C CYS A 489 3.12 -10.01 1.32
N ALA A 490 2.38 -9.58 0.29
CA ALA A 490 1.22 -8.68 0.44
C ALA A 490 0.07 -9.27 1.28
N SER A 491 -0.05 -10.59 1.33
CA SER A 491 -1.05 -11.33 2.12
C SER A 491 -0.59 -11.77 3.52
N ARG A 492 0.63 -11.38 3.94
CA ARG A 492 1.23 -11.81 5.23
C ARG A 492 1.48 -10.66 6.21
N ILE A 493 1.50 -9.43 5.74
CA ILE A 493 1.81 -8.23 6.55
C ILE A 493 0.98 -8.16 7.82
N THR A 494 -0.33 -8.41 7.76
CA THR A 494 -1.19 -8.29 8.95
C THR A 494 -0.93 -9.42 9.95
N ALA A 495 -0.64 -10.62 9.48
CA ALA A 495 -0.24 -11.72 10.36
C ALA A 495 1.10 -11.43 11.04
N SER A 496 2.03 -10.79 10.32
CA SER A 496 3.30 -10.29 10.86
C SER A 496 3.08 -9.23 11.94
N GLN A 497 2.20 -8.25 11.69
CA GLN A 497 1.82 -7.22 12.67
C GLN A 497 1.22 -7.83 13.95
N LEU A 498 0.28 -8.78 13.81
CA LEU A 498 -0.34 -9.49 14.94
C LEU A 498 0.66 -10.32 15.74
N THR A 499 1.61 -10.97 15.05
CA THR A 499 2.68 -11.76 15.70
C THR A 499 3.57 -10.86 16.55
N ILE A 500 3.98 -9.71 16.02
CA ILE A 500 4.83 -8.74 16.74
C ILE A 500 4.09 -8.08 17.90
N LEU A 501 2.79 -7.83 17.73
CA LEU A 501 1.94 -7.33 18.81
C LEU A 501 1.77 -8.37 19.93
N GLY A 502 1.81 -9.67 19.59
CA GLY A 502 1.57 -10.79 20.51
C GLY A 502 0.12 -11.28 20.55
N VAL A 503 -0.68 -11.01 19.50
CA VAL A 503 -2.09 -11.39 19.40
C VAL A 503 -2.28 -12.36 18.25
N THR A 504 -1.85 -13.60 18.43
CA THR A 504 -1.83 -14.62 17.37
C THR A 504 -3.14 -15.41 17.25
N ASP A 505 -4.03 -15.34 18.24
CA ASP A 505 -5.30 -16.08 18.27
C ASP A 505 -6.28 -15.66 17.15
N THR A 506 -6.06 -14.50 16.53
CA THR A 506 -6.85 -14.01 15.39
C THR A 506 -6.18 -14.25 14.03
N ILE A 507 -5.09 -15.02 14.00
CA ILE A 507 -4.43 -15.48 12.77
C ILE A 507 -5.01 -16.85 12.41
N ALA A 508 -5.88 -16.88 11.42
CA ALA A 508 -6.52 -18.09 10.93
C ALA A 508 -5.54 -19.01 10.18
N GLN A 509 -5.73 -20.31 10.38
CA GLN A 509 -4.93 -21.35 9.70
C GLN A 509 -5.42 -21.67 8.29
N ASN A 510 -6.70 -21.42 8.02
CA ASN A 510 -7.37 -21.66 6.74
C ASN A 510 -8.66 -20.83 6.67
N ASN A 511 -9.32 -20.85 5.51
CA ASN A 511 -10.54 -20.05 5.27
C ASN A 511 -11.70 -20.40 6.22
N GLN A 512 -11.87 -21.68 6.59
CA GLN A 512 -12.93 -22.06 7.51
C GLN A 512 -12.64 -21.52 8.92
N ASN A 513 -11.40 -21.65 9.38
CA ASN A 513 -11.00 -21.12 10.68
C ASN A 513 -11.11 -19.59 10.74
N TYR A 514 -10.89 -18.86 9.64
CA TYR A 514 -11.15 -17.42 9.55
C TYR A 514 -12.61 -17.09 9.86
N ILE A 515 -13.54 -17.83 9.23
CA ILE A 515 -14.99 -17.69 9.46
C ILE A 515 -15.33 -18.04 10.90
N ASP A 516 -14.79 -19.15 11.43
CA ASP A 516 -15.08 -19.63 12.78
C ASP A 516 -14.62 -18.63 13.85
N ILE A 517 -13.43 -18.04 13.70
CA ILE A 517 -12.93 -16.98 14.60
C ILE A 517 -13.87 -15.78 14.56
N ALA A 518 -14.26 -15.33 13.36
CA ALA A 518 -15.11 -14.16 13.20
C ALA A 518 -16.50 -14.36 13.81
N ILE A 519 -17.11 -15.52 13.60
CA ILE A 519 -18.40 -15.89 14.20
C ILE A 519 -18.27 -16.02 15.71
N LYS A 520 -17.21 -16.67 16.22
CA LYS A 520 -16.97 -16.84 17.65
C LYS A 520 -16.89 -15.48 18.35
N LEU A 521 -16.10 -14.55 17.82
CA LEU A 521 -15.98 -13.19 18.37
C LEU A 521 -17.27 -12.38 18.21
N GLY A 522 -18.08 -12.65 17.19
CA GLY A 522 -19.39 -12.03 17.01
C GLY A 522 -20.46 -12.48 18.02
N HIS A 523 -20.31 -13.68 18.60
CA HIS A 523 -21.25 -14.20 19.61
C HIS A 523 -20.74 -14.03 21.04
N ASP A 524 -19.44 -14.17 21.27
CA ASP A 524 -18.83 -14.12 22.60
C ASP A 524 -18.29 -12.72 22.92
N LYS A 525 -19.17 -11.89 23.51
CA LYS A 525 -18.82 -10.53 23.93
C LYS A 525 -17.70 -10.50 24.97
N ASN A 526 -17.60 -11.49 25.85
CA ASN A 526 -16.59 -11.50 26.90
C ASN A 526 -15.20 -11.75 26.31
N LEU A 527 -15.09 -12.74 25.42
CA LEU A 527 -13.86 -13.02 24.70
C LEU A 527 -13.45 -11.83 23.82
N LEU A 528 -14.42 -11.20 23.12
CA LEU A 528 -14.15 -10.02 22.32
C LEU A 528 -13.54 -8.88 23.17
N GLU A 529 -14.16 -8.56 24.31
CA GLU A 529 -13.66 -7.52 25.22
C GLU A 529 -12.30 -7.90 25.83
N GLU A 530 -12.05 -9.17 26.12
CA GLU A 530 -10.75 -9.66 26.58
C GLU A 530 -9.65 -9.37 25.55
N ILE A 531 -9.88 -9.71 24.27
CA ILE A 531 -8.92 -9.46 23.19
C ILE A 531 -8.75 -7.95 22.96
N LYS A 532 -9.84 -7.16 22.95
CA LYS A 532 -9.76 -5.68 22.84
C LYS A 532 -8.90 -5.09 23.95
N ASN A 533 -9.10 -5.53 25.20
CA ASN A 533 -8.30 -5.08 26.34
C ASN A 533 -6.85 -5.54 26.24
N ASN A 534 -6.59 -6.75 25.74
CA ASN A 534 -5.23 -7.24 25.51
C ASN A 534 -4.51 -6.37 24.47
N ILE A 535 -5.13 -6.10 23.31
CA ILE A 535 -4.57 -5.20 22.29
C ILE A 535 -4.35 -3.79 22.85
N TRP A 536 -5.29 -3.26 23.63
CA TRP A 536 -5.18 -1.94 24.25
C TRP A 536 -3.95 -1.80 25.17
N ASN A 537 -3.59 -2.88 25.88
CA ASN A 537 -2.39 -2.92 26.70
C ASN A 537 -1.12 -3.13 25.85
N LEU A 538 -1.17 -4.07 24.90
CA LEU A 538 -0.03 -4.43 24.05
C LEU A 538 0.36 -3.33 23.07
N LYS A 539 -0.55 -2.48 22.61
CA LYS A 539 -0.19 -1.36 21.71
C LYS A 539 0.81 -0.38 22.34
N LYS A 540 0.84 -0.29 23.68
CA LYS A 540 1.78 0.56 24.43
C LYS A 540 3.13 -0.13 24.67
N ASN A 541 3.11 -1.44 24.87
CA ASN A 541 4.26 -2.20 25.37
C ASN A 541 4.98 -3.03 24.30
N SER A 542 4.32 -3.32 23.17
CA SER A 542 4.90 -4.10 22.07
C SER A 542 5.77 -3.24 21.16
N ASN A 543 6.60 -3.92 20.36
CA ASN A 543 7.46 -3.26 19.37
C ASN A 543 6.70 -2.82 18.10
N LEU A 544 5.41 -3.16 17.93
CA LEU A 544 4.67 -2.87 16.70
C LEU A 544 4.54 -1.36 16.43
N PHE A 545 4.31 -0.58 17.49
CA PHE A 545 4.18 0.89 17.42
C PHE A 545 5.41 1.61 17.98
N ASN A 546 6.49 0.88 18.27
CA ASN A 546 7.76 1.45 18.71
C ASN A 546 8.63 1.79 17.48
N ILE A 547 8.39 2.98 16.91
CA ILE A 547 9.12 3.45 15.73
C ILE A 547 10.61 3.60 16.00
N GLU A 548 11.01 3.96 17.22
CA GLU A 548 12.43 4.12 17.56
C GLU A 548 13.17 2.78 17.50
N PHE A 549 12.57 1.71 18.03
CA PHE A 549 13.15 0.37 17.94
C PHE A 549 13.30 -0.08 16.48
N CYS A 550 12.25 0.13 15.66
CA CYS A 550 12.29 -0.18 14.22
C CYS A 550 13.40 0.60 13.50
N VAL A 551 13.50 1.91 13.74
CA VAL A 551 14.56 2.78 13.19
C VAL A 551 15.94 2.30 13.62
N GLN A 552 16.12 1.92 14.89
CA GLN A 552 17.41 1.43 15.39
C GLN A 552 17.86 0.16 14.66
N GLU A 553 16.96 -0.80 14.45
CA GLU A 553 17.26 -2.03 13.69
C GLU A 553 17.60 -1.73 12.23
N ILE A 554 16.77 -0.93 11.55
CA ILE A 554 16.97 -0.57 10.14
C ILE A 554 18.29 0.16 9.96
N MET A 555 18.57 1.17 10.78
CA MET A 555 19.80 1.95 10.71
C MET A 555 21.02 1.08 11.04
N LYS A 556 20.91 0.15 11.99
CA LYS A 556 21.99 -0.83 12.27
C LYS A 556 22.30 -1.67 11.03
N TYR A 557 21.31 -2.13 10.29
CA TYR A 557 21.54 -2.89 9.05
C TYR A 557 22.14 -2.00 7.96
N LEU A 558 21.56 -0.83 7.68
CA LEU A 558 22.05 0.07 6.63
C LEU A 558 23.49 0.54 6.90
N MET A 559 23.82 0.86 8.15
CA MET A 559 25.17 1.31 8.51
C MET A 559 26.23 0.20 8.42
N ASN A 560 25.83 -1.07 8.55
CA ASN A 560 26.73 -2.23 8.46
C ASN A 560 26.68 -2.92 7.10
N ALA A 561 25.86 -2.44 6.16
CA ALA A 561 25.74 -3.03 4.84
C ALA A 561 27.07 -2.91 4.07
N ARG A 562 27.53 -4.01 3.48
CA ARG A 562 28.77 -4.09 2.71
C ARG A 562 28.51 -4.80 1.38
N ILE A 563 29.35 -4.56 0.39
CA ILE A 563 29.34 -5.43 -0.80
C ILE A 563 29.94 -6.77 -0.37
N ASN A 564 29.20 -7.87 -0.57
CA ASN A 564 29.68 -9.23 -0.37
C ASN A 564 30.63 -9.68 -1.50
#